data_AF-A0A6J4NS96-F1
#
_entry.id   AF-A0A6J4NS96-F1
#
_cell.length_a   1.000
_cell.length_b   1.000
_cell.length_c   1.000
_cell.angle_alpha   90.00
_cell.angle_beta   90.00
_cell.angle_gamma   90.00
#
_symmetry.space_group_name_H-M   'P 1'
#
loop_
_entity.id
_entity.type
_entity.pdbx_description
1 polymer ?
#
loop_
_entity_poly.entity_id
_entity_poly.type
_entity_poly.pdbx_seq_one_letter_code
_entity_poly.pdbx_strand_id
1 'polypeptide(L)'
;MLGDHANRHTRPREFGERTLKAGRMLHMCHENGTEDPWNTVAMAVCAFEGLHTKDGWEYLLMNRRDIEDIAGLFERSTSPEEFRDGLLELKEREMTRRPGNG
;
A
#
# COMPACT_ATOMS: atom_id res chain seq x y z
N MET A 1 21.49 -1.81 19.56
CA MET A 1 21.07 -3.22 19.73
C MET A 1 20.51 -3.67 18.39
N LEU A 2 21.22 -4.59 17.73
CA LEU A 2 20.81 -5.20 16.47
C LEU A 2 19.70 -6.21 16.76
N GLY A 3 18.46 -5.88 16.39
CA GLY A 3 17.29 -6.75 16.55
C GLY A 3 16.61 -7.00 15.21
N ASP A 4 16.43 -8.28 14.89
CA ASP A 4 15.51 -8.84 13.90
C ASP A 4 15.78 -8.67 12.39
N HIS A 5 16.99 -8.99 11.95
CA HIS A 5 17.28 -9.24 10.54
C HIS A 5 17.08 -10.71 10.07
N ALA A 6 16.48 -11.59 10.87
CA ALA A 6 16.51 -13.04 10.60
C ALA A 6 15.15 -13.73 10.38
N ASN A 7 14.12 -13.04 9.88
CA ASN A 7 12.87 -13.74 9.49
C ASN A 7 12.06 -13.05 8.37
N ARG A 8 12.71 -12.69 7.25
CA ARG A 8 12.05 -12.02 6.10
C ARG A 8 11.89 -12.88 4.83
N HIS A 9 12.12 -14.19 4.89
CA HIS A 9 12.23 -15.00 3.67
C HIS A 9 11.16 -16.06 3.42
N THR A 10 10.11 -16.18 4.24
CA THR A 10 9.05 -17.18 3.99
C THR A 10 7.65 -16.75 4.43
N ARG A 11 7.35 -15.44 4.46
CA ARG A 11 5.97 -14.97 4.55
C ARG A 11 5.64 -14.14 3.32
N PRO A 12 4.56 -14.45 2.59
CA PRO A 12 4.14 -13.59 1.50
C PRO A 12 3.81 -12.21 2.10
N ARG A 13 4.30 -11.16 1.46
CA ARG A 13 4.31 -9.76 1.94
C ARG A 13 2.91 -9.41 2.48
N GLU A 14 2.78 -9.18 3.79
CA GLU A 14 1.59 -8.51 4.30
C GLU A 14 1.68 -7.06 3.83
N PHE A 15 0.58 -6.50 3.31
CA PHE A 15 0.54 -5.06 3.06
C PHE A 15 0.78 -4.38 4.40
N GLY A 16 1.89 -3.65 4.50
CA GLY A 16 2.19 -2.91 5.71
C GLY A 16 1.05 -1.95 6.02
N GLU A 17 0.77 -1.72 7.30
CA GLU A 17 -0.31 -0.83 7.74
C GLU A 17 -0.25 0.54 7.05
N ARG A 18 0.96 1.05 6.82
CA ARG A 18 1.20 2.30 6.07
C ARG A 18 0.71 2.24 4.62
N THR A 19 0.90 1.12 3.92
CA THR A 19 0.46 0.95 2.52
C THR A 19 -1.07 0.91 2.47
N LEU A 20 -1.70 0.22 3.44
CA LEU A 20 -3.15 0.16 3.57
C LEU A 20 -3.75 1.55 3.83
N LYS A 21 -3.16 2.32 4.76
CA LYS A 21 -3.58 3.69 5.06
C LYS A 21 -3.39 4.61 3.85
N ALA A 22 -2.27 4.51 3.14
CA ALA A 22 -2.01 5.29 1.93
C ALA A 22 -3.02 4.97 0.82
N GLY A 23 -3.32 3.68 0.58
CA GLY A 23 -4.34 3.26 -0.39
C GLY A 23 -5.74 3.75 -0.03
N ARG A 24 -6.11 3.67 1.26
CA ARG A 24 -7.38 4.23 1.75
C ARG A 24 -7.46 5.74 1.54
N MET A 25 -6.38 6.45 1.87
CA MET A 25 -6.31 7.91 1.69
C MET A 25 -6.40 8.29 0.21
N LEU A 26 -5.71 7.55 -0.67
CA LEU A 26 -5.77 7.78 -2.11
C LEU A 26 -7.20 7.59 -2.64
N HIS A 27 -7.88 6.52 -2.23
CA HIS A 27 -9.29 6.29 -2.56
C HIS A 27 -10.18 7.47 -2.10
N MET A 28 -10.07 7.90 -0.84
CA MET A 28 -10.84 9.05 -0.34
C MET A 28 -10.52 10.33 -1.11
N CYS A 29 -9.27 10.56 -1.52
CA CYS A 29 -8.89 11.71 -2.32
C CYS A 29 -9.58 11.69 -3.70
N HIS A 30 -9.64 10.51 -4.35
CA HIS A 30 -10.35 10.33 -5.61
C HIS A 30 -11.86 10.55 -5.46
N GLU A 31 -12.49 9.97 -4.43
CA GLU A 31 -13.93 10.17 -4.16
C GLU A 31 -14.28 11.65 -3.97
N ASN A 32 -13.38 12.43 -3.37
CA ASN A 32 -13.60 13.86 -3.11
C ASN A 32 -13.11 14.78 -4.23
N GLY A 33 -12.62 14.23 -5.36
CA GLY A 33 -12.14 15.04 -6.49
C GLY A 33 -10.95 15.92 -6.11
N THR A 34 -10.06 15.45 -5.23
CA THR A 34 -8.88 16.20 -4.78
C THR A 34 -7.97 16.48 -5.98
N GLU A 35 -7.54 17.74 -6.14
CA GLU A 35 -6.76 18.19 -7.32
C GLU A 35 -5.41 17.45 -7.46
N ASP A 36 -4.71 17.23 -6.34
CA ASP A 36 -3.50 16.41 -6.29
C ASP A 36 -3.60 15.34 -5.19
N PRO A 37 -4.18 14.16 -5.52
CA PRO A 37 -4.34 13.07 -4.58
C PRO A 37 -2.99 12.56 -4.03
N TRP A 38 -1.96 12.48 -4.87
CA TRP A 38 -0.66 11.93 -4.47
C TRP A 38 0.10 12.85 -3.53
N ASN A 39 0.12 14.15 -3.79
CA ASN A 39 0.69 15.10 -2.86
C ASN A 39 -0.08 15.12 -1.53
N THR A 40 -1.41 15.05 -1.57
CA THR A 40 -2.23 14.98 -0.36
C THR A 40 -1.92 13.74 0.48
N VAL A 41 -1.81 12.57 -0.16
CA VAL A 41 -1.40 11.32 0.50
C VAL A 41 0.02 11.43 1.06
N ALA A 42 0.97 12.02 0.31
CA ALA A 42 2.34 12.24 0.79
C ALA A 42 2.38 13.11 2.03
N MET A 43 1.66 14.23 2.03
CA MET A 43 1.57 15.12 3.19
C MET A 43 0.95 14.43 4.40
N ALA A 44 -0.13 13.68 4.20
CA ALA A 44 -0.77 12.91 5.27
C ALA A 44 0.17 11.85 5.86
N VAL A 45 0.83 11.05 5.01
CA VAL A 45 1.80 10.04 5.44
C VAL A 45 2.94 10.69 6.21
N CYS A 46 3.51 11.80 5.73
CA CYS A 46 4.59 12.49 6.44
C CYS A 46 4.14 13.01 7.80
N ALA A 47 2.97 13.67 7.86
CA ALA A 47 2.45 14.27 9.08
C ALA A 47 2.12 13.23 10.15
N PHE A 48 1.45 12.13 9.78
CA PHE A 48 0.96 11.14 10.75
C PHE A 48 1.96 10.04 11.10
N GLU A 49 2.94 9.78 10.24
CA GLU A 49 3.99 8.78 10.49
C GLU A 49 5.30 9.41 10.99
N GLY A 50 5.36 10.74 11.12
CA GLY A 50 6.55 11.46 11.57
C GLY A 50 7.74 11.35 10.61
N LEU A 51 7.46 11.28 9.30
CA LEU A 51 8.49 11.12 8.27
C LEU A 51 8.90 12.48 7.69
N HIS A 52 10.18 12.59 7.32
CA HIS A 52 10.61 13.69 6.47
C HIS A 52 9.94 13.58 5.09
N THR A 53 9.66 14.73 4.45
CA THR A 53 8.96 14.78 3.16
C THR A 53 9.60 13.90 2.09
N LYS A 54 10.94 13.88 2.04
CA LYS A 54 11.70 13.01 1.13
C LYS A 54 11.38 11.52 1.35
N ASP A 55 11.41 11.06 2.60
CA ASP A 55 11.24 9.65 2.95
C ASP A 55 9.79 9.20 2.71
N GLY A 56 8.82 10.09 2.96
CA GLY A 56 7.42 9.85 2.64
C GLY A 56 7.18 9.67 1.14
N TRP A 57 7.74 10.57 0.32
CA TRP A 57 7.67 10.45 -1.15
C TRP A 57 8.39 9.20 -1.66
N GLU A 58 9.60 8.92 -1.18
CA GLU A 58 10.33 7.71 -1.56
C GLU A 58 9.52 6.44 -1.25
N TYR A 59 8.94 6.37 -0.05
CA TYR A 59 8.07 5.26 0.34
C TYR A 59 6.86 5.11 -0.60
N LEU A 60 6.14 6.21 -0.90
CA LEU A 60 4.97 6.15 -1.77
C LEU A 60 5.33 5.72 -3.19
N LEU A 61 6.44 6.21 -3.73
CA LEU A 61 6.90 5.85 -5.07
C LEU A 61 7.32 4.37 -5.13
N MET A 62 8.02 3.88 -4.12
CA MET A 62 8.41 2.46 -4.04
C MET A 62 7.23 1.50 -3.92
N ASN A 63 6.10 1.95 -3.38
CA ASN A 63 4.90 1.14 -3.15
C ASN A 63 3.71 1.60 -4.00
N ARG A 64 3.96 2.40 -5.05
CA ARG A 64 2.91 3.09 -5.82
C ARG A 64 1.84 2.14 -6.33
N ARG A 65 2.28 1.04 -6.93
CA ARG A 65 1.38 0.02 -7.48
C ARG A 65 0.51 -0.62 -6.40
N ASP A 66 1.11 -1.02 -5.29
CA ASP A 66 0.40 -1.65 -4.17
C ASP A 66 -0.66 -0.69 -3.62
N ILE A 67 -0.33 0.60 -3.52
CA ILE A 67 -1.23 1.67 -3.08
C ILE A 67 -2.39 1.85 -4.06
N GLU A 68 -2.12 1.89 -5.37
CA GLU A 68 -3.14 1.99 -6.42
C GLU A 68 -4.08 0.77 -6.42
N ASP A 69 -3.51 -0.44 -6.30
CA ASP A 69 -4.27 -1.69 -6.25
C ASP A 69 -5.19 -1.75 -5.00
N ILE A 70 -4.70 -1.28 -3.85
CA ILE A 70 -5.49 -1.14 -2.61
C ILE A 70 -6.55 -0.04 -2.75
N ALA A 71 -6.22 1.11 -3.33
CA ALA A 71 -7.19 2.18 -3.53
C ALA A 71 -8.36 1.71 -4.41
N GLY A 72 -8.06 0.96 -5.48
CA GLY A 72 -9.09 0.34 -6.30
C GLY A 72 -9.85 -0.76 -5.56
N LEU A 73 -9.28 -1.41 -4.54
CA LEU A 73 -10.03 -2.37 -3.70
C LEU A 73 -11.10 -1.64 -2.90
N PHE A 74 -10.74 -0.52 -2.27
CA PHE A 74 -11.71 0.29 -1.53
C PHE A 74 -12.87 0.76 -2.42
N GLU A 75 -12.60 1.09 -3.68
CA GLU A 75 -13.64 1.50 -4.63
C GLU A 75 -14.64 0.39 -4.99
N ARG A 76 -14.19 -0.88 -5.08
CA ARG A 76 -15.02 -2.00 -5.55
C ARG A 76 -15.60 -2.87 -4.45
N SER A 77 -15.00 -2.86 -3.25
CA SER A 77 -15.44 -3.70 -2.14
C SER A 77 -16.63 -3.06 -1.42
N THR A 78 -17.71 -3.81 -1.29
CA THR A 78 -18.94 -3.37 -0.63
C THR A 78 -19.05 -3.88 0.81
N SER A 79 -18.14 -4.77 1.22
CA SER A 79 -18.05 -5.32 2.57
C SER A 79 -16.60 -5.51 3.04
N PRO A 80 -16.35 -5.57 4.37
CA PRO A 80 -15.05 -5.92 4.92
C PRO A 80 -14.53 -7.28 4.43
N GLU A 81 -15.42 -8.25 4.22
CA GLU A 81 -15.08 -9.59 3.73
C GLU A 81 -14.57 -9.52 2.29
N GLU A 82 -15.28 -8.82 1.39
CA GLU A 82 -14.86 -8.63 0.00
C GLU A 82 -13.52 -7.90 -0.09
N PHE A 83 -13.30 -6.91 0.78
CA PHE A 83 -12.02 -6.20 0.84
C PHE A 83 -10.87 -7.12 1.25
N ARG A 84 -11.08 -7.93 2.29
CA ARG A 84 -10.08 -8.89 2.77
C ARG A 84 -9.75 -9.92 1.70
N ASP A 85 -10.76 -10.48 1.05
CA ASP A 85 -10.57 -11.52 0.05
C ASP A 85 -9.84 -10.93 -1.18
N GLY A 86 -10.18 -9.70 -1.57
CA GLY A 86 -9.46 -8.97 -2.61
C GLY A 86 -7.99 -8.68 -2.27
N LEU A 87 -7.64 -8.41 -1.01
CA LEU A 87 -6.23 -8.28 -0.59
C LEU A 87 -5.46 -9.60 -0.75
N LEU A 88 -6.10 -10.74 -0.47
CA LEU A 88 -5.49 -12.06 -0.66
C LEU A 88 -5.23 -12.32 -2.15
N GLU A 89 -6.16 -11.99 -3.03
CA GLU A 89 -5.97 -12.12 -4.48
C GLU A 89 -4.81 -11.26 -5.01
N LEU A 90 -4.68 -10.02 -4.55
CA LEU A 90 -3.57 -9.15 -4.97
C LEU A 90 -2.21 -9.79 -4.62
N LYS A 91 -2.13 -10.38 -3.42
CA LYS A 91 -0.95 -11.08 -2.92
C LYS A 91 -0.63 -12.31 -3.78
N GLU A 92 -1.63 -13.11 -4.14
CA GLU A 92 -1.47 -14.28 -5.00
C GLU A 92 -0.98 -13.90 -6.40
N ARG A 93 -1.50 -12.80 -6.96
CA ARG A 93 -1.07 -12.25 -8.25
C ARG A 93 0.38 -11.75 -8.23
N GLU A 94 0.84 -11.17 -7.13
CA GLU A 94 2.26 -10.77 -6.98
C GLU A 94 3.18 -12.00 -6.96
N MET A 95 2.77 -13.07 -6.26
CA MET A 95 3.53 -14.32 -6.20
C MET A 95 3.62 -15.03 -7.55
N THR A 96 2.53 -15.08 -8.33
CA THR A 96 2.52 -15.70 -9.67
C THR A 96 3.25 -14.88 -10.72
N ARG A 97 3.43 -13.57 -10.51
CA ARG A 97 4.21 -12.69 -11.40
C ARG A 97 5.72 -12.80 -11.24
N ARG A 98 6.24 -13.55 -10.27
CA ARG A 98 7.66 -13.93 -10.25
C ARG A 98 7.86 -15.11 -11.21
N PRO A 99 8.44 -14.92 -12.41
CA PRO A 99 8.89 -16.07 -13.18
C PRO A 99 10.05 -16.69 -12.40
N GLY A 100 10.12 -18.01 -12.42
CA GLY A 100 11.34 -18.71 -12.01
C GLY A 100 12.55 -18.12 -12.74
N ASN A 101 13.63 -17.89 -12.02
CA ASN A 101 14.93 -17.73 -12.63
C ASN A 101 15.24 -19.03 -13.39
N GLY A 102 15.11 -18.99 -14.71
CA GLY A 102 15.85 -19.85 -15.63
C GLY A 102 17.21 -19.24 -15.92
#